data_AF-A0A098TMW7-F1
#
_entry.id   AF-A0A098TMW7-F1
#
_cell.length_a   1.000
_cell.length_b   1.000
_cell.length_c   1.000
_cell.angle_alpha   90.00
_cell.angle_beta   90.00
_cell.angle_gamma   90.00
#
_symmetry.space_group_name_H-M   'P 1'
#
loop_
_entity.id
_entity.type
_entity.pdbx_description
1 polymer ?
#
loop_
_entity_poly.entity_id
_entity_poly.type
_entity_poly.pdbx_seq_one_letter_code
_entity_poly.pdbx_strand_id
1 'polypeptide(L)'
;MTAIAIGVLILMGLIGGKFVAASTLNFPYASIRDDCAPWDGAAVTIRLSQRPDHCQFTHYPAIEIRLWMGRNELMPKLPASYSLPSNAQNSQGVVILCDRPNHCQTAQSSRIWLDAIYPDTTAKGSYSIQVDGKNLEGHFHTEKWCTQRVLCG
;
A
#
# COMPACT_ATOMS: atom_id res chain seq x y z
N MET A 1 -44.70 -44.74 -46.65
CA MET A 1 -44.76 -44.14 -45.29
C MET A 1 -43.49 -43.33 -45.11
N THR A 2 -43.64 -42.02 -45.17
CA THR A 2 -42.61 -40.98 -45.15
C THR A 2 -42.37 -40.53 -43.72
N ALA A 3 -41.10 -40.43 -43.29
CA ALA A 3 -40.73 -39.75 -42.05
C ALA A 3 -39.59 -38.77 -42.35
N ILE A 4 -39.93 -37.49 -42.27
CA ILE A 4 -39.05 -36.34 -42.41
C ILE A 4 -38.52 -36.03 -41.01
N ALA A 5 -37.21 -36.18 -40.79
CA ALA A 5 -36.57 -35.74 -39.55
C ALA A 5 -36.05 -34.31 -39.74
N ILE A 6 -36.76 -33.37 -39.10
CA ILE A 6 -36.45 -31.93 -39.05
C ILE A 6 -35.28 -31.71 -38.11
N GLY A 7 -34.27 -30.99 -38.61
CA GLY A 7 -33.08 -30.61 -37.85
C GLY A 7 -33.36 -29.57 -36.78
N VAL A 8 -32.55 -29.64 -35.71
CA VAL A 8 -32.39 -28.55 -34.75
C VAL A 8 -30.89 -28.29 -34.64
N LEU A 9 -30.42 -27.29 -35.40
CA LEU A 9 -29.08 -26.74 -35.28
C LEU A 9 -29.11 -25.74 -34.12
N ILE A 10 -28.66 -26.16 -32.94
CA ILE A 10 -28.43 -25.25 -31.82
C ILE A 10 -27.12 -24.51 -32.09
N LEU A 11 -27.22 -23.28 -32.61
CA LEU A 11 -26.10 -22.34 -32.61
C LEU A 11 -25.84 -21.90 -31.17
N MET A 12 -24.89 -22.56 -30.51
CA MET A 12 -24.24 -22.02 -29.32
C MET A 12 -23.38 -20.83 -29.74
N GLY A 13 -23.93 -19.63 -29.55
CA GLY A 13 -23.18 -18.38 -29.66
C GLY A 13 -22.06 -18.34 -28.63
N LEU A 14 -20.82 -18.44 -29.12
CA LEU A 14 -19.61 -18.08 -28.39
C LEU A 14 -19.62 -16.56 -28.14
N ILE A 15 -20.31 -16.13 -27.10
CA ILE A 15 -20.10 -14.78 -26.55
C ILE A 15 -18.77 -14.84 -25.81
N GLY A 16 -17.69 -14.53 -26.56
CA GLY A 16 -16.36 -14.28 -26.03
C GLY A 16 -16.38 -13.04 -25.15
N GLY A 17 -16.93 -13.17 -23.94
CA GLY A 17 -16.80 -12.19 -22.89
C GLY A 17 -15.32 -12.05 -22.59
N LYS A 18 -14.72 -10.94 -23.01
CA LYS A 18 -13.42 -10.52 -22.53
C LYS A 18 -13.57 -10.27 -21.03
N PHE A 19 -13.22 -11.26 -20.21
CA PHE A 19 -13.01 -11.04 -18.79
C PHE A 19 -11.85 -10.06 -18.66
N VAL A 20 -12.20 -8.78 -18.46
CA VAL A 20 -11.24 -7.78 -18.02
C VAL A 20 -10.89 -8.17 -16.60
N ALA A 21 -9.76 -8.85 -16.42
CA ALA A 21 -9.21 -9.09 -15.10
C ALA A 21 -9.09 -7.74 -14.40
N ALA A 22 -9.86 -7.53 -13.33
CA ALA A 22 -9.71 -6.34 -12.51
C ALA A 22 -8.26 -6.31 -12.05
N SER A 23 -7.50 -5.31 -12.50
CA SER A 23 -6.14 -5.07 -12.02
C SER A 23 -6.24 -4.80 -10.53
N THR A 24 -5.88 -5.79 -9.72
CA THR A 24 -5.71 -5.61 -8.29
C THR A 24 -4.51 -4.69 -8.09
N LEU A 25 -4.77 -3.45 -7.67
CA LEU A 25 -3.73 -2.50 -7.28
C LEU A 25 -2.91 -3.11 -6.14
N ASN A 26 -1.71 -3.59 -6.47
CA ASN A 26 -0.76 -4.17 -5.53
C ASN A 26 0.50 -3.29 -5.44
N PHE A 27 1.06 -3.16 -4.23
CA PHE A 27 2.21 -2.32 -3.92
C PHE A 27 3.31 -3.15 -3.22
N PRO A 28 4.02 -4.02 -3.96
CA PRO A 28 4.93 -5.00 -3.36
C PRO A 28 6.29 -4.42 -2.95
N TYR A 29 6.65 -3.24 -3.45
CA TYR A 29 7.93 -2.60 -3.16
C TYR A 29 7.74 -1.51 -2.12
N ALA A 30 8.75 -1.29 -1.30
CA ALA A 30 8.71 -0.24 -0.31
C ALA A 30 10.05 0.47 -0.10
N SER A 31 9.99 1.72 0.33
CA SER A 31 11.13 2.51 0.82
C SER A 31 10.80 3.09 2.19
N ILE A 32 11.79 3.18 3.08
CA ILE A 32 11.63 3.76 4.42
C ILE A 32 12.53 4.96 4.54
N ARG A 33 12.05 6.04 5.13
CA ARG A 33 12.87 7.20 5.46
C ARG A 33 12.47 7.77 6.82
N ASP A 34 13.41 8.45 7.45
CA ASP A 34 13.08 9.33 8.56
C ASP A 34 12.31 10.53 7.99
N ASP A 35 11.33 11.04 8.75
CA ASP A 35 10.44 12.14 8.34
C ASP A 35 10.04 12.95 9.59
N CYS A 36 9.28 14.03 9.42
CA CYS A 36 8.73 14.81 10.53
C CYS A 36 7.22 14.66 10.62
N ALA A 37 6.73 14.57 11.86
CA ALA A 37 5.31 14.67 12.18
C ALA A 37 4.83 16.13 11.99
N PRO A 38 3.51 16.38 11.88
CA PRO A 38 2.97 17.73 11.72
C PRO A 38 3.30 18.73 12.85
N TRP A 39 3.75 18.24 14.00
CA TRP A 39 4.19 19.03 15.16
C TRP A 39 5.72 19.04 15.33
N ASP A 40 6.45 18.78 14.25
CA ASP A 40 7.91 18.71 14.21
C ASP A 40 8.53 17.65 15.15
N GLY A 41 7.74 16.63 15.50
CA GLY A 41 8.22 15.42 16.16
C GLY A 41 8.86 14.44 15.18
N ALA A 42 9.68 13.51 15.68
CA ALA A 42 10.27 12.46 14.85
C ALA A 42 9.20 11.53 14.26
N ALA A 43 9.33 11.20 12.98
CA ALA A 43 8.47 10.28 12.28
C ALA A 43 9.25 9.34 11.35
N VAL A 44 8.59 8.28 10.90
CA VAL A 44 9.07 7.39 9.86
C VAL A 44 8.01 7.29 8.79
N THR A 45 8.41 7.45 7.53
CA THR A 45 7.55 7.23 6.37
C THR A 45 7.98 5.94 5.67
N ILE A 46 7.06 4.99 5.59
CA ILE A 46 7.16 3.79 4.74
C ILE A 46 6.31 4.07 3.50
N ARG A 47 6.94 4.21 2.35
CA ARG A 47 6.25 4.37 1.07
C ARG A 47 6.18 3.04 0.36
N LEU A 48 5.00 2.66 -0.10
CA LEU A 48 4.76 1.48 -0.93
C LEU A 48 4.52 1.90 -2.39
N SER A 49 5.08 1.14 -3.32
CA SER A 49 5.02 1.42 -4.75
C SER A 49 4.79 0.15 -5.57
N GLN A 50 4.25 0.31 -6.78
CA GLN A 50 4.02 -0.80 -7.71
C GLN A 50 5.29 -1.24 -8.44
N ARG A 51 6.35 -0.44 -8.36
CA ARG A 51 7.68 -0.67 -8.97
C ARG A 51 8.76 -0.32 -7.96
N PRO A 52 9.99 -0.85 -8.09
CA PRO A 52 11.09 -0.50 -7.20
C PRO A 52 11.27 1.02 -7.11
N ASP A 53 11.36 1.55 -5.88
CA ASP A 53 11.64 2.95 -5.58
C ASP A 53 13.01 3.04 -4.92
N HIS A 54 13.84 3.98 -5.37
CA HIS A 54 15.22 4.15 -4.93
C HIS A 54 15.43 5.42 -4.09
N CYS A 55 14.50 5.76 -3.19
CA CYS A 55 14.58 6.84 -2.20
C CYS A 55 14.44 8.27 -2.74
N GLN A 56 14.80 8.52 -4.00
CA GLN A 56 14.80 9.86 -4.59
C GLN A 56 13.60 10.12 -5.50
N PHE A 57 12.92 9.08 -5.98
CA PHE A 57 11.89 9.23 -7.02
C PHE A 57 10.58 8.57 -6.59
N THR A 58 9.58 9.39 -6.28
CA THR A 58 8.24 8.87 -6.02
C THR A 58 7.57 8.45 -7.33
N HIS A 59 7.29 7.16 -7.47
CA HIS A 59 6.42 6.64 -8.52
C HIS A 59 4.99 6.55 -8.01
N TYR A 60 4.05 7.12 -8.77
CA TYR A 60 2.62 7.01 -8.46
C TYR A 60 1.95 5.93 -9.32
N PRO A 61 0.87 5.28 -8.84
CA PRO A 61 0.30 5.44 -7.50
C PRO A 61 1.24 4.94 -6.39
N ALA A 62 1.13 5.52 -5.20
CA ALA A 62 1.90 5.16 -4.02
C ALA A 62 1.04 5.21 -2.75
N ILE A 63 1.31 4.31 -1.81
CA ILE A 63 0.77 4.37 -0.45
C ILE A 63 1.87 4.93 0.45
N GLU A 64 1.57 5.95 1.24
CA GLU A 64 2.45 6.43 2.31
C GLU A 64 1.87 6.05 3.67
N ILE A 65 2.63 5.25 4.41
CA ILE A 65 2.37 4.90 5.80
C ILE A 65 3.31 5.78 6.63
N ARG A 66 2.78 6.76 7.32
CA ARG A 66 3.56 7.66 8.18
C ARG A 66 3.30 7.28 9.63
N LEU A 67 4.34 6.99 10.38
CA LEU A 67 4.28 6.65 11.80
C LEU A 67 4.89 7.80 12.59
N TRP A 68 4.19 8.28 13.61
CA TRP A 68 4.62 9.39 14.46
C TRP A 68 5.57 8.92 15.57
N MET A 69 6.59 8.20 15.16
CA MET A 69 7.67 7.70 15.99
C MET A 69 8.95 7.66 15.16
N GLY A 70 10.07 8.01 15.78
CA GLY A 70 11.37 7.96 15.12
C GLY A 70 11.88 6.53 14.97
N ARG A 71 12.91 6.35 14.12
CA ARG A 71 13.61 5.07 13.91
C ARG A 71 13.95 4.33 15.21
N ASN A 72 14.56 5.03 16.17
CA ASN A 72 15.04 4.45 17.43
C ASN A 72 13.90 3.94 18.33
N GLU A 73 12.69 4.47 18.16
CA GLU A 73 11.49 4.01 18.87
C GLU A 73 10.77 2.89 18.11
N LEU A 74 10.78 2.96 16.77
CA LEU A 74 10.11 1.99 15.91
C LEU A 74 10.79 0.62 15.95
N MET A 75 12.13 0.57 15.80
CA MET A 75 12.87 -0.67 15.63
C MET A 75 12.72 -1.66 16.80
N PRO A 76 12.80 -1.24 18.09
CA PRO A 76 12.67 -2.17 19.22
C PRO A 76 11.26 -2.77 19.38
N LYS A 77 10.23 -2.20 18.73
CA LYS A 77 8.83 -2.64 18.87
C LYS A 77 8.46 -3.78 17.92
N LEU A 78 9.37 -4.23 17.07
CA LEU A 78 9.05 -5.18 16.00
C LEU A 78 9.19 -6.66 16.43
N PRO A 79 8.33 -7.57 15.93
CA PRO A 79 7.21 -7.32 15.01
C PRO A 79 6.07 -6.53 15.66
N ALA A 80 5.39 -5.68 14.88
CA ALA A 80 4.34 -4.79 15.38
C ALA A 80 3.13 -4.70 14.44
N SER A 81 1.96 -4.51 15.04
CA SER A 81 0.71 -4.20 14.32
C SER A 81 0.26 -2.79 14.66
N TYR A 82 -0.02 -2.00 13.64
CA TYR A 82 -0.52 -0.64 13.76
C TYR A 82 -1.91 -0.57 13.15
N SER A 83 -2.89 -0.14 13.94
CA SER A 83 -4.18 0.30 13.42
C SER A 83 -4.17 1.81 13.36
N LEU A 84 -4.14 2.37 12.15
CA LEU A 84 -4.06 3.82 11.94
C LEU A 84 -5.43 4.30 11.44
N PRO A 85 -6.31 4.76 12.35
CA PRO A 85 -7.60 5.30 11.97
C PRO A 85 -7.43 6.65 11.25
N SER A 86 -8.46 7.06 10.50
CA SER A 86 -8.49 8.34 9.78
C SER A 86 -8.46 9.58 10.69
N ASN A 87 -8.76 9.45 11.99
CA ASN A 87 -8.77 10.58 12.93
C ASN A 87 -7.39 10.84 13.53
N ALA A 88 -6.63 11.71 12.85
CA ALA A 88 -5.23 12.05 13.15
C ALA A 88 -4.96 12.64 14.55
N GLN A 89 -5.98 13.03 15.33
CA GLN A 89 -5.75 13.73 16.61
C GLN A 89 -5.16 12.83 17.70
N ASN A 90 -5.33 11.50 17.62
CA ASN A 90 -4.81 10.55 18.62
C ASN A 90 -4.21 9.27 17.98
N SER A 91 -3.97 9.26 16.67
CA SER A 91 -3.43 8.07 15.99
C SER A 91 -1.91 8.02 16.10
N GLN A 92 -1.34 6.82 16.05
CA GLN A 92 0.12 6.59 16.02
C GLN A 92 0.75 6.91 14.65
N GLY A 93 -0.04 7.43 13.71
CA GLY A 93 0.33 7.59 12.31
C GLY A 93 -0.86 7.84 11.40
N VAL A 94 -0.60 7.95 10.10
CA VAL A 94 -1.61 8.10 9.05
C VAL A 94 -1.23 7.26 7.84
N VAL A 95 -2.22 6.74 7.11
CA VAL A 95 -2.02 6.09 5.82
C VAL A 95 -2.68 6.91 4.73
N ILE A 96 -1.97 7.16 3.65
CA ILE A 96 -2.39 8.02 2.55
C ILE A 96 -2.15 7.28 1.24
N LEU A 97 -3.14 7.26 0.34
CA LEU A 97 -2.97 6.83 -1.04
C LEU A 97 -2.85 8.05 -1.93
N CYS A 98 -1.77 8.13 -2.72
CA CYS A 98 -1.61 9.16 -3.73
C CYS A 98 -1.58 8.51 -5.13
N ASP A 99 -2.38 9.01 -6.05
CA ASP A 99 -2.43 8.58 -7.46
C ASP A 99 -1.53 9.44 -8.37
N ARG A 100 -1.17 10.66 -7.93
CA ARG A 100 -0.24 11.60 -8.58
C ARG A 100 0.24 12.64 -7.56
N PRO A 101 1.25 13.47 -7.88
CA PRO A 101 1.71 14.53 -6.97
C PRO A 101 0.57 15.43 -6.49
N ASN A 102 0.52 15.69 -5.19
CA ASN A 102 -0.49 16.54 -4.52
C ASN A 102 -1.95 16.08 -4.63
N HIS A 103 -2.21 14.89 -5.18
CA HIS A 103 -3.53 14.29 -5.19
C HIS A 103 -3.49 13.02 -4.35
N CYS A 104 -3.93 13.17 -3.11
CA CYS A 104 -3.76 12.18 -2.07
C CYS A 104 -5.03 12.08 -1.23
N GLN A 105 -5.39 10.87 -0.83
CA GLN A 105 -6.54 10.56 -0.01
C GLN A 105 -6.09 9.83 1.24
N THR A 106 -6.57 10.25 2.40
CA THR A 106 -6.32 9.56 3.66
C THR A 106 -7.17 8.29 3.73
N ALA A 107 -6.57 7.18 4.14
CA ALA A 107 -7.29 5.93 4.35
C ALA A 107 -8.35 6.10 5.44
N GLN A 108 -9.56 5.60 5.18
CA GLN A 108 -10.69 5.59 6.11
C GLN A 108 -10.39 4.67 7.31
N SER A 109 -9.79 3.51 7.03
CA SER A 109 -9.28 2.55 8.00
C SER A 109 -8.00 1.90 7.49
N SER A 110 -7.12 1.48 8.39
CA SER A 110 -5.93 0.74 8.01
C SER A 110 -5.41 -0.17 9.13
N ARG A 111 -4.82 -1.28 8.72
CA ARG A 111 -4.01 -2.17 9.54
C ARG A 111 -2.71 -2.44 8.82
N ILE A 112 -1.60 -2.08 9.45
CA ILE A 112 -0.24 -2.30 8.94
C ILE A 112 0.45 -3.28 9.87
N TRP A 113 1.00 -4.35 9.32
CA TRP A 113 1.80 -5.31 10.05
C TRP A 113 3.25 -5.22 9.59
N LEU A 114 4.17 -4.96 10.52
CA LEU A 114 5.60 -4.90 10.27
C LEU A 114 6.25 -6.13 10.92
N ASP A 115 6.82 -7.03 10.12
CA ASP A 115 7.42 -8.27 10.63
C ASP A 115 8.83 -8.04 11.19
N ALA A 116 9.62 -7.21 10.52
CA ALA A 116 11.00 -6.92 10.87
C ALA A 116 11.44 -5.61 10.22
N ILE A 117 12.33 -4.88 10.87
CA ILE A 117 13.12 -3.80 10.29
C ILE A 117 14.55 -4.08 10.71
N TYR A 118 15.40 -4.44 9.76
CA TYR A 118 16.82 -4.60 10.03
C TYR A 118 17.49 -3.22 10.02
N PRO A 119 18.49 -2.98 10.89
CA PRO A 119 19.11 -1.67 11.07
C PRO A 119 19.53 -0.95 9.79
N ASP A 120 19.85 -1.69 8.73
CA ASP A 120 20.52 -1.12 7.56
C ASP A 120 19.91 -1.43 6.19
N THR A 121 18.87 -2.26 6.05
CA THR A 121 18.43 -2.64 4.68
C THR A 121 16.93 -2.88 4.52
N THR A 122 16.30 -3.74 5.30
CA THR A 122 14.99 -4.25 4.88
C THR A 122 13.94 -4.19 5.97
N ALA A 123 12.74 -3.78 5.57
CA ALA A 123 11.51 -4.06 6.26
C ALA A 123 10.64 -4.95 5.40
N LYS A 124 9.85 -5.79 6.03
CA LYS A 124 8.81 -6.56 5.36
C LYS A 124 7.56 -6.52 6.18
N GLY A 125 6.43 -6.63 5.51
CA GLY A 125 5.15 -6.53 6.19
C GLY A 125 3.98 -6.76 5.28
N SER A 126 2.81 -6.47 5.82
CA SER A 126 1.56 -6.47 5.09
C SER A 126 0.72 -5.25 5.43
N TYR A 127 -0.20 -4.93 4.53
CA TYR A 127 -1.16 -3.85 4.73
C TYR A 127 -2.55 -4.35 4.36
N SER A 128 -3.55 -3.84 5.07
CA SER A 128 -4.96 -3.85 4.67
C SER A 128 -5.51 -2.46 4.94
N ILE A 129 -5.92 -1.76 3.89
CA ILE A 129 -6.34 -0.36 3.95
C ILE A 129 -7.65 -0.18 3.19
N GLN A 130 -8.50 0.70 3.70
CA GLN A 130 -9.71 1.13 3.04
C GLN A 130 -9.58 2.60 2.65
N VAL A 131 -9.70 2.92 1.37
CA VAL A 131 -9.61 4.29 0.85
C VAL A 131 -10.57 4.47 -0.31
N ASP A 132 -11.40 5.52 -0.26
CA ASP A 132 -12.41 5.80 -1.29
C ASP A 132 -13.33 4.61 -1.58
N GLY A 133 -13.74 3.89 -0.53
CA GLY A 133 -14.58 2.70 -0.64
C GLY A 133 -13.88 1.47 -1.23
N LYS A 134 -12.59 1.56 -1.57
CA LYS A 134 -11.78 0.43 -2.07
C LYS A 134 -10.98 -0.18 -0.93
N ASN A 135 -10.96 -1.50 -0.89
CA ASN A 135 -10.06 -2.25 -0.02
C ASN A 135 -8.80 -2.63 -0.81
N LEU A 136 -7.64 -2.25 -0.27
CA LEU A 136 -6.34 -2.60 -0.82
C LEU A 136 -5.60 -3.42 0.22
N GLU A 137 -5.15 -4.60 -0.18
CA GLU A 137 -4.41 -5.51 0.68
C GLU A 137 -3.20 -6.05 -0.06
N GLY A 138 -2.12 -6.31 0.67
CA GLY A 138 -0.90 -6.83 0.07
C GLY A 138 0.23 -7.01 1.06
N HIS A 139 1.32 -7.54 0.53
CA HIS A 139 2.59 -7.68 1.22
C HIS A 139 3.61 -6.77 0.56
N PHE A 140 4.53 -6.23 1.36
CA PHE A 140 5.61 -5.42 0.84
C PHE A 140 6.95 -5.85 1.44
N HIS A 141 8.00 -5.51 0.71
CA HIS A 141 9.36 -5.59 1.19
C HIS A 141 10.10 -4.32 0.79
N THR A 142 10.98 -3.85 1.66
CA THR A 142 11.88 -2.73 1.37
C THR A 142 13.25 -3.27 1.03
N GLU A 143 13.91 -2.61 0.09
CA GLU A 143 15.29 -2.94 -0.28
C GLU A 143 16.32 -2.14 0.52
N LYS A 144 15.94 -0.94 1.00
CA LYS A 144 16.81 -0.05 1.77
C LYS A 144 16.04 0.91 2.68
N TRP A 145 16.67 1.28 3.80
CA TRP A 145 16.34 2.52 4.52
C TRP A 145 17.06 3.68 3.83
N CYS A 146 16.30 4.65 3.38
CA CYS A 146 16.78 5.85 2.73
C CYS A 146 17.52 6.74 3.73
N THR A 147 18.84 6.86 3.58
CA THR A 147 19.66 7.74 4.39
C THR A 147 19.43 9.19 3.95
N GLN A 148 18.48 9.87 4.60
CA GLN A 148 18.30 11.31 4.49
C GLN A 148 18.43 11.91 5.89
N ARG A 149 19.21 12.98 6.02
CA ARG A 149 19.23 13.75 7.26
C ARG A 149 17.96 14.59 7.29
N VAL A 150 17.05 14.26 8.19
CA VAL A 150 15.87 15.06 8.50
C VAL A 150 16.09 15.67 9.88
N LEU A 151 15.89 16.99 9.97
CA LEU A 151 15.90 17.72 11.24
C LEU A 151 14.45 18.09 11.53
N CYS A 152 13.90 17.53 12.60
CA CYS A 152 12.59 17.90 13.13
C CYS A 152 12.83 18.72 14.41
N GLY A 153 12.28 19.92 14.50
CA GLY A 153 12.46 20.81 15.65
C GLY A 153 12.16 22.27 15.36
#